data_AF-R9BRY7-F1
#
_entry.id   AF-R9BRY7-F1
#
_cell.length_a   1.000
_cell.length_b   1.000
_cell.length_c   1.000
_cell.angle_alpha   90.00
_cell.angle_beta   90.00
_cell.angle_gamma   90.00
#
_symmetry.space_group_name_H-M   'P 1'
#
loop_
_entity.id
_entity.type
_entity.pdbx_description
1 polymer ?
#
loop_
_entity_poly.entity_id
_entity_poly.type
_entity_poly.pdbx_seq_one_letter_code
_entity_poly.pdbx_strand_id
1 'polypeptide(L)' 'KRYEHNSTIITTNQPFSKWGDVFSDATLANAILDRLLHHAHIIKIVGPSYRTKDVYEMIQQENK' A
#
# COMPACT_ATOMS: atom_id res chain seq x y z
N LYS A 1 -9.34 -7.38 19.96
CA LYS A 1 -10.52 -6.59 19.52
C LYS A 1 -10.04 -5.19 19.15
N ARG A 2 -10.04 -4.81 17.86
CA ARG A 2 -9.40 -3.55 17.40
C ARG A 2 -10.30 -2.68 16.51
N TYR A 3 -11.30 -3.29 15.88
CA TYR A 3 -12.34 -2.60 15.12
C TYR A 3 -13.09 -1.59 16.01
N GLU A 4 -13.22 -0.34 15.55
CA GLU A 4 -13.88 0.80 16.22
C GLU A 4 -13.30 1.25 17.59
N HIS A 5 -12.22 0.63 18.07
CA HIS A 5 -11.63 0.97 19.36
C HIS A 5 -10.30 1.71 19.25
N ASN A 6 -9.53 1.52 18.16
CA ASN A 6 -8.20 2.10 18.01
C ASN A 6 -7.86 2.33 16.52
N SER A 7 -7.18 3.45 16.23
CA SER A 7 -6.66 3.76 14.90
C SER A 7 -5.66 2.70 14.43
N THR A 8 -5.75 2.32 13.15
CA THR A 8 -4.87 1.31 12.54
C THR A 8 -4.31 1.85 11.24
N ILE A 9 -2.99 1.96 11.15
CA ILE A 9 -2.28 2.28 9.92
C ILE A 9 -1.86 0.98 9.26
N ILE A 10 -2.15 0.85 7.97
CA ILE A 10 -1.77 -0.30 7.13
C ILE A 10 -1.01 0.23 5.93
N THR A 11 0.14 -0.36 5.65
CA THR A 11 0.94 -0.06 4.46
C THR A 11 0.96 -1.29 3.56
N THR A 12 0.61 -1.14 2.29
CA THR A 12 0.67 -2.21 1.29
C THR A 12 1.41 -1.73 0.05
N ASN A 13 2.19 -2.63 -0.56
CA ASN A 13 2.81 -2.41 -1.86
C ASN A 13 1.93 -2.91 -3.02
N GLN A 14 0.79 -3.53 -2.73
CA GLN A 14 -0.15 -4.04 -3.73
C GLN A 14 -1.41 -3.17 -3.80
N PRO A 15 -1.90 -2.85 -5.01
CA PRO A 15 -3.16 -2.13 -5.18
C PRO A 15 -4.33 -2.99 -4.70
N PHE A 16 -5.41 -2.35 -4.24
CA PHE A 16 -6.59 -3.05 -3.73
C PHE A 16 -7.20 -4.05 -4.72
N SER A 17 -7.08 -3.81 -6.03
CA SER A 17 -7.54 -4.73 -7.06
C SER A 17 -6.85 -6.11 -7.04
N LYS A 18 -5.64 -6.20 -6.49
CA LYS A 18 -4.88 -7.46 -6.36
C LYS A 18 -5.09 -8.15 -5.01
N TRP A 19 -5.91 -7.60 -4.12
CA TRP A 19 -6.11 -8.20 -2.81
C TRP A 19 -6.87 -9.53 -2.87
N GLY A 20 -7.70 -9.74 -3.90
CA GLY A 20 -8.31 -11.06 -4.15
C GLY A 20 -7.26 -12.17 -4.29
N ASP A 21 -6.16 -11.90 -4.98
CA ASP A 21 -5.05 -12.85 -5.15
C ASP A 21 -4.25 -13.01 -3.85
N VAL A 22 -4.03 -11.91 -3.11
CA VAL A 22 -3.28 -11.92 -1.84
C VAL A 22 -4.00 -12.75 -0.77
N PHE A 23 -5.32 -12.64 -0.68
CA PHE A 23 -6.12 -13.38 0.29
C PHE A 23 -6.61 -14.73 -0.25
N SER A 24 -6.27 -15.09 -1.50
CA SER A 24 -6.72 -16.31 -2.20
C SER A 24 -8.25 -16.48 -2.31
N ASP A 25 -9.01 -15.47 -1.89
CA ASP A 25 -10.47 -15.40 -1.96
C ASP A 25 -10.88 -13.92 -2.09
N ALA A 26 -11.48 -13.60 -3.25
CA ALA A 26 -12.00 -12.27 -3.54
C ALA A 26 -13.13 -11.85 -2.60
N THR A 27 -13.95 -12.79 -2.13
CA THR A 27 -15.06 -12.53 -1.22
C THR A 27 -14.55 -12.06 0.14
N LEU A 28 -13.56 -12.78 0.68
CA LEU A 28 -12.91 -12.41 1.94
C LEU A 28 -12.14 -11.08 1.81
N ALA A 29 -11.40 -10.90 0.71
CA ALA A 29 -10.69 -9.65 0.44
C ALA A 29 -11.63 -8.45 0.44
N ASN A 30 -12.76 -8.55 -0.26
CA ASN A 30 -13.77 -7.50 -0.33
C ASN A 30 -14.39 -7.22 1.05
N ALA A 31 -14.71 -8.26 1.84
CA ALA A 31 -15.28 -8.09 3.18
C ALA A 31 -14.31 -7.46 4.19
N ILE A 32 -13.00 -7.64 4.01
CA ILE A 32 -11.96 -6.95 4.79
C ILE A 32 -11.83 -5.51 4.32
N LEU A 33 -11.78 -5.31 3.00
CA LEU A 33 -11.61 -4.00 2.39
C LEU A 33 -12.78 -3.07 2.74
N ASP A 34 -14.01 -3.58 2.74
CA ASP A 34 -15.21 -2.84 3.16
C ASP A 34 -15.08 -2.30 4.58
N ARG A 35 -14.68 -3.15 5.54
CA ARG A 35 -14.47 -2.74 6.94
C ARG A 35 -13.32 -1.74 7.13
N LEU A 36 -12.26 -1.87 6.33
CA LEU A 36 -11.10 -0.97 6.41
C LEU A 36 -11.39 0.37 5.76
N LEU A 37 -12.05 0.39 4.60
CA LEU A 37 -12.27 1.60 3.81
C LEU A 37 -13.44 2.45 4.30
N HIS A 38 -14.41 1.86 5.03
CA HIS A 38 -15.58 2.61 5.52
C HIS A 38 -15.22 3.87 6.34
N HIS A 39 -14.09 3.86 7.06
CA HIS A 39 -13.59 5.03 7.81
C HIS A 39 -12.09 5.32 7.60
N ALA A 40 -11.50 4.90 6.48
CA ALA A 40 -10.07 5.14 6.23
C ALA A 40 -9.81 6.35 5.34
N HIS A 41 -8.64 6.97 5.59
CA HIS A 41 -8.01 7.88 4.64
C HIS A 41 -6.96 7.11 3.83
N ILE A 42 -7.11 7.09 2.50
CA ILE A 42 -6.19 6.43 1.59
C ILE A 42 -5.09 7.41 1.20
N ILE A 43 -3.84 7.10 1.53
CA ILE A 43 -2.67 7.86 1.09
C ILE A 43 -1.95 7.07 0.01
N LYS A 44 -2.05 7.54 -1.24
CA LYS A 44 -1.36 6.91 -2.37
C LYS A 44 0.07 7.45 -2.46
N ILE A 45 1.04 6.59 -2.20
CA ILE A 45 2.47 6.94 -2.32
C ILE A 45 2.93 6.56 -3.73
N VAL A 46 3.39 7.56 -4.49
CA VAL A 46 3.97 7.38 -5.82
C VAL A 46 5.32 8.07 -5.85
N GLY A 47 6.35 7.34 -6.29
CA GLY A 47 7.70 7.88 -6.40
C GLY A 47 8.76 6.78 -6.45
N PRO A 48 10.02 7.14 -6.75
CA PRO A 48 11.14 6.21 -6.73
C PRO A 48 11.39 5.70 -5.30
N SER A 49 11.96 4.49 -5.21
CA SER A 49 12.34 3.90 -3.93
C SER A 49 13.37 4.78 -3.23
N TYR A 50 13.05 5.21 -2.00
CA TYR A 50 13.99 5.99 -1.18
C TYR A 50 15.29 5.22 -0.90
N ARG A 51 15.24 3.87 -0.84
CA ARG A 51 16.42 3.03 -0.62
C ARG A 51 17.43 3.07 -1.77
N THR A 52 16.96 3.39 -2.96
CA THR A 52 17.78 3.42 -4.19
C THR A 52 18.13 4.86 -4.58
N LYS A 53 17.83 5.84 -3.72
CA LYS A 53 17.99 7.27 -4.02
C LYS A 53 19.42 7.61 -4.45
N ASP A 54 20.42 7.17 -3.68
CA ASP A 54 21.83 7.50 -3.94
C ASP A 54 22.33 6.86 -5.26
N VAL A 55 21.95 5.61 -5.52
CA VAL A 55 22.27 4.90 -6.77
C VAL A 55 21.59 5.60 -7.96
N TYR A 56 20.35 6.06 -7.77
CA TYR A 56 19.62 6.78 -8.80
C TYR A 56 20.27 8.14 -9.09
N GLU A 57 20.74 8.85 -8.07
CA GLU A 57 21.46 10.13 -8.21
C GLU A 57 22.80 9.94 -8.95
N MET A 58 23.56 8.88 -8.64
CA MET A 58 24.80 8.53 -9.35
C MET A 58 24.56 8.24 -10.84
N ILE A 59 23.57 7.40 -11.15
CA ILE A 59 23.21 7.05 -12.54
C ILE A 59 22.75 8.30 -13.32
N GLN A 60 22.05 9.24 -12.68
CA GLN A 60 21.61 10.48 -13.33
C GLN A 60 22.75 11.48 -13.57
N GLN A 61 23.82 11.44 -12.78
CA GLN A 61 25.02 12.27 -13.00
C GLN A 61 25.91 11.73 -14.12
N GLU A 62 26.00 10.40 -14.26
CA GLU A 62 26.82 9.75 -15.31
C GLU A 62 26.19 9.87 -16.71
N ASN A 63 24.86 9.98 -16.79
CA ASN A 63 24.13 10.16 -18.05
C ASN A 63 24.04 11.64 -18.50
N LYS A 64 24.79 12.54 -17.87
CA LYS A 64 24.76 13.99 -18.11
C LYS A 64 26.10 14.49 -18.61
#